data_AF-A0A432ZRU0-F1
#
_entry.id   AF-A0A432ZRU0-F1
#
_cell.length_a   1.000
_cell.length_b   1.000
_cell.length_c   1.000
_cell.angle_alpha   90.00
_cell.angle_beta   90.00
_cell.angle_gamma   90.00
#
_symmetry.space_group_name_H-M   'P 1'
#
loop_
_entity.id
_entity.type
_entity.pdbx_description
1 polymer ?
#
loop_
_entity_poly.entity_id
_entity_poly.type
_entity_poly.pdbx_seq_one_letter_code
_entity_poly.pdbx_strand_id
1 'polypeptide(L)'
;MNLKVIKILVIGFVLYGAFAAVVLSLYEANPDDMQWQERETFNAKQIGKLNLGMTKDALIRLLGSPDITEAKETPQGNVQVLFYRTHHVTSDGVTTKDECTALLFRDNELIAWGDSAYKDYLTWGR
;
A
#
# COMPACT_ATOMS: atom_id res chain seq x y z
N MET A 1 -13.53 -47.17 18.83
CA MET A 1 -12.55 -46.15 19.29
C MET A 1 -12.89 -45.73 20.71
N ASN A 2 -11.89 -45.51 21.57
CA ASN A 2 -12.14 -45.22 22.99
C ASN A 2 -12.78 -43.83 23.18
N LEU A 3 -13.84 -43.73 23.98
CA LEU A 3 -14.55 -42.47 24.24
C LEU A 3 -13.63 -41.38 24.82
N LYS A 4 -12.59 -41.77 25.57
CA LYS A 4 -11.54 -40.86 26.06
C LYS A 4 -10.74 -40.24 24.90
N VAL A 5 -10.42 -41.04 23.89
CA VAL A 5 -9.70 -40.60 22.69
C VAL A 5 -10.57 -39.64 21.88
N ILE A 6 -11.86 -39.93 21.72
CA ILE A 6 -12.81 -39.03 21.05
C ILE A 6 -12.88 -37.66 21.75
N LYS A 7 -12.99 -37.64 23.09
CA LYS A 7 -13.04 -36.37 23.85
C LYS A 7 -11.78 -35.53 23.68
N ILE A 8 -10.60 -36.15 23.70
CA ILE A 8 -9.33 -35.44 23.52
C ILE A 8 -9.25 -34.82 22.12
N LEU A 9 -9.67 -35.54 21.08
CA LEU A 9 -9.68 -35.03 19.71
C LEU A 9 -10.64 -33.84 19.54
N VAL A 10 -11.84 -33.92 20.12
CA VAL A 10 -12.82 -32.82 20.07
C VAL A 10 -12.29 -31.58 20.78
N ILE A 11 -11.70 -31.73 21.97
CA ILE A 11 -11.09 -30.62 22.70
C ILE A 11 -9.95 -30.00 21.89
N GLY A 12 -9.07 -30.82 21.31
CA GLY A 12 -7.98 -30.35 20.46
C GLY A 12 -8.48 -29.55 19.25
N PHE A 13 -9.54 -30.02 18.59
CA PHE A 13 -10.14 -29.32 17.45
C PHE A 13 -10.76 -27.98 17.85
N VAL A 14 -11.49 -27.93 18.98
CA VAL A 14 -12.08 -26.69 19.50
C VAL A 14 -10.98 -25.68 19.88
N LEU A 15 -9.92 -26.14 20.55
CA LEU A 15 -8.78 -25.30 20.91
C LEU A 15 -8.06 -24.75 19.67
N TYR A 16 -7.85 -25.60 18.65
CA TYR A 16 -7.26 -25.16 17.39
C TYR A 16 -8.14 -24.11 16.68
N GLY A 17 -9.46 -24.35 16.61
CA GLY A 17 -10.40 -23.39 16.03
C GLY A 17 -10.43 -22.05 16.75
N ALA A 18 -10.42 -22.08 18.10
CA ALA A 18 -10.35 -20.86 18.91
C ALA A 18 -9.03 -20.10 18.67
N PHE A 19 -7.90 -20.82 18.63
CA PHE A 19 -6.60 -20.22 18.33
C PHE A 19 -6.56 -19.57 16.93
N ALA A 20 -7.06 -20.27 15.90
CA ALA A 20 -7.13 -19.74 14.54
C ALA A 20 -8.03 -18.49 14.46
N ALA A 21 -9.17 -18.50 15.14
CA ALA A 21 -10.07 -17.34 15.20
C ALA A 21 -9.39 -16.12 15.85
N VAL A 22 -8.62 -16.34 16.93
CA VAL A 22 -7.84 -15.28 17.56
C VAL A 22 -6.79 -14.72 16.58
N VAL A 23 -6.02 -15.59 15.93
CA VAL A 23 -5.01 -15.15 14.94
C VAL A 23 -5.65 -14.32 13.82
N LEU A 24 -6.75 -14.79 13.23
CA LEU A 24 -7.45 -14.07 12.17
C LEU A 24 -8.06 -12.74 12.64
N SER A 25 -8.43 -12.63 13.92
CA SER A 25 -8.97 -11.39 14.49
C SER A 25 -7.90 -10.36 14.83
N LEU A 26 -6.66 -10.79 15.07
CA LEU A 26 -5.55 -9.93 15.50
C LEU A 26 -4.55 -9.63 14.38
N TYR A 27 -4.54 -10.43 13.30
CA TYR A 27 -3.63 -10.22 12.18
C TYR A 27 -4.16 -9.10 11.26
N GLU A 28 -3.41 -8.01 11.18
CA GLU A 28 -3.62 -6.95 10.19
C GLU A 28 -2.64 -7.13 9.03
N ALA A 29 -3.16 -7.25 7.81
CA ALA A 29 -2.33 -7.35 6.63
C ALA A 29 -1.64 -6.00 6.36
N ASN A 30 -0.33 -5.94 6.47
CA ASN A 30 0.46 -4.76 6.16
C ASN A 30 1.11 -4.89 4.76
N PRO A 31 0.82 -3.99 3.81
CA PRO A 31 1.47 -3.99 2.49
C PRO A 31 3.00 -3.90 2.54
N ASP A 32 3.56 -3.35 3.62
CA ASP A 32 5.02 -3.23 3.79
C ASP A 32 5.70 -4.59 4.10
N ASP A 33 4.93 -5.60 4.53
CA ASP A 33 5.44 -6.97 4.79
C ASP A 33 5.41 -7.87 3.52
N MET A 34 4.84 -7.38 2.41
CA MET A 34 4.74 -8.14 1.16
C MET A 34 6.10 -8.31 0.48
N GLN A 35 6.30 -9.43 -0.21
CA GLN A 35 7.45 -9.58 -1.11
C GLN A 35 7.37 -8.55 -2.23
N TRP A 36 8.50 -8.05 -2.71
CA TRP A 36 8.54 -6.89 -3.61
C TRP A 36 7.71 -7.09 -4.89
N GLN A 37 7.70 -8.30 -5.48
CA GLN A 37 6.89 -8.61 -6.67
C GLN A 37 5.38 -8.57 -6.38
N GLU A 38 4.99 -9.05 -5.20
CA GLU A 38 3.59 -9.04 -4.77
C GLU A 38 3.13 -7.61 -4.49
N ARG A 39 3.97 -6.83 -3.80
CA ARG A 39 3.75 -5.41 -3.50
C ARG A 39 3.60 -4.59 -4.79
N GLU A 40 4.45 -4.84 -5.79
CA GLU A 40 4.39 -4.17 -7.09
C GLU A 40 3.03 -4.42 -7.79
N THR A 41 2.62 -5.70 -7.86
CA THR A 41 1.34 -6.09 -8.45
C THR A 41 0.15 -5.55 -7.64
N PHE A 42 0.26 -5.55 -6.31
CA PHE A 42 -0.74 -5.00 -5.41
C PHE A 42 -0.91 -3.50 -5.63
N ASN A 43 0.18 -2.73 -5.61
CA ASN A 43 0.18 -1.28 -5.85
C ASN A 43 -0.46 -0.95 -7.19
N ALA A 44 -0.05 -1.60 -8.28
CA ALA A 44 -0.63 -1.37 -9.60
C ALA A 44 -2.16 -1.61 -9.63
N LYS A 45 -2.63 -2.68 -8.98
CA LYS A 45 -4.06 -3.01 -8.90
C LYS A 45 -4.86 -2.05 -8.02
N GLN A 46 -4.30 -1.59 -6.90
CA GLN A 46 -4.98 -0.65 -6.01
C GLN A 46 -5.00 0.76 -6.59
N ILE A 47 -3.90 1.19 -7.20
CA ILE A 47 -3.80 2.51 -7.84
C ILE A 47 -4.83 2.65 -8.97
N GLY A 48 -5.09 1.58 -9.73
CA GLY A 48 -6.15 1.55 -10.74
C GLY A 48 -7.58 1.71 -10.22
N LYS A 49 -7.79 1.72 -8.89
CA LYS A 49 -9.10 1.85 -8.24
C LYS A 49 -9.23 3.14 -7.41
N LEU A 50 -8.23 4.01 -7.45
CA LEU A 50 -8.25 5.25 -6.67
C LEU A 50 -9.29 6.22 -7.18
N ASN A 51 -9.76 7.05 -6.26
CA ASN A 51 -10.61 8.18 -6.56
C ASN A 51 -9.89 9.47 -6.16
N LEU A 52 -10.12 10.54 -6.93
CA LEU A 52 -9.68 11.88 -6.57
C LEU A 52 -10.32 12.31 -5.23
N GLY A 53 -9.64 13.17 -4.50
CA GLY A 53 -10.05 13.63 -3.16
C GLY A 53 -9.71 12.68 -2.02
N MET A 54 -9.17 11.48 -2.31
CA MET A 54 -8.68 10.59 -1.25
C MET A 54 -7.55 11.25 -0.47
N THR A 55 -7.63 11.21 0.87
CA THR A 55 -6.60 11.79 1.72
C THR A 55 -5.29 11.00 1.64
N LYS A 56 -4.15 11.66 1.78
CA LYS A 56 -2.83 11.02 1.83
C LYS A 56 -2.76 9.90 2.88
N ASP A 57 -3.27 10.13 4.08
CA ASP A 57 -3.22 9.12 5.15
C ASP A 57 -4.06 7.89 4.82
N ALA A 58 -5.19 8.06 4.11
CA ALA A 58 -5.97 6.92 3.64
C ALA A 58 -5.22 6.10 2.59
N LEU A 59 -4.47 6.76 1.71
CA LEU A 59 -3.64 6.09 0.70
C LEU A 59 -2.43 5.38 1.31
N ILE A 60 -1.76 5.99 2.30
CA ILE A 60 -0.67 5.34 3.03
C ILE A 60 -1.19 4.13 3.81
N ARG A 61 -2.38 4.21 4.43
CA ARG A 61 -3.01 3.04 5.06
C ARG A 61 -3.37 1.93 4.07
N LEU A 62 -3.70 2.29 2.83
CA LEU A 62 -4.09 1.33 1.79
C LEU A 62 -2.88 0.68 1.10
N LEU A 63 -1.87 1.48 0.77
CA LEU A 63 -0.74 1.09 -0.08
C LEU A 63 0.55 0.83 0.71
N GLY A 64 0.58 1.16 2.00
CA GLY A 64 1.79 1.20 2.80
C GLY A 64 2.64 2.45 2.55
N SER A 65 3.89 2.38 2.99
CA SER A 65 4.85 3.48 2.91
C SER A 65 5.30 3.71 1.45
N PRO A 66 5.34 4.96 0.95
CA PRO A 66 5.81 5.21 -0.42
C PRO A 66 7.30 4.89 -0.58
N ASP A 67 7.70 4.46 -1.78
CA ASP A 67 9.11 4.16 -2.10
C ASP A 67 9.95 5.44 -2.21
N ILE A 68 9.37 6.49 -2.80
CA ILE A 68 10.00 7.81 -2.93
C ILE A 68 8.95 8.88 -2.59
N THR A 69 9.39 9.97 -1.96
CA THR A 69 8.53 11.11 -1.63
C THR A 69 9.22 12.41 -2.02
N GLU A 70 8.50 13.31 -2.66
CA GLU A 70 8.96 14.68 -2.91
C GLU A 70 7.87 15.69 -2.52
N ALA A 71 8.26 16.85 -2.02
CA ALA A 71 7.35 17.91 -1.67
C ALA A 71 7.98 19.28 -1.92
N LYS A 72 7.13 20.27 -2.19
CA LYS A 72 7.52 21.68 -2.26
C LYS A 72 6.38 22.59 -1.81
N GLU A 73 6.76 23.72 -1.24
CA GLU A 73 5.84 24.82 -0.99
C GLU A 73 5.64 25.62 -2.27
N THR A 74 4.40 26.01 -2.56
CA THR A 74 4.08 26.89 -3.68
C THR A 74 3.23 28.07 -3.17
N PRO A 75 3.14 29.18 -3.92
CA PRO A 75 2.26 30.30 -3.56
C PRO A 75 0.78 29.90 -3.42
N GLN A 76 0.38 28.77 -4.00
CA GLN A 76 -1.00 28.28 -4.03
C GLN A 76 -1.25 27.14 -3.02
N GLY A 77 -0.26 26.79 -2.20
CA GLY A 77 -0.35 25.73 -1.19
C GLY A 77 0.78 24.70 -1.28
N ASN A 78 0.77 23.76 -0.34
CA ASN A 78 1.77 22.71 -0.26
C ASN A 78 1.43 21.58 -1.23
N VAL A 79 2.43 21.18 -1.99
CA VAL A 79 2.32 20.14 -3.00
C VAL A 79 3.25 19.00 -2.62
N GLN A 80 2.75 17.78 -2.71
CA GLN A 80 3.52 16.57 -2.45
C GLN A 80 3.25 15.51 -3.52
N VAL A 81 4.26 14.76 -3.92
CA VAL A 81 4.12 13.59 -4.77
C VAL A 81 4.70 12.37 -4.05
N LEU A 82 3.92 11.30 -4.01
CA LEU A 82 4.33 10.00 -3.50
C LEU A 82 4.53 9.05 -4.67
N PHE A 83 5.59 8.27 -4.65
CA PHE A 83 5.87 7.26 -5.66
C PHE A 83 5.74 5.88 -5.05
N TYR A 84 4.95 5.04 -5.71
CA TYR A 84 4.80 3.63 -5.37
C TYR A 84 5.31 2.78 -6.53
N ARG A 85 6.17 1.81 -6.25
CA ARG A 85 6.63 0.84 -7.26
C ARG A 85 5.44 0.07 -7.81
N THR A 86 5.31 0.04 -9.13
CA THR A 86 4.15 -0.56 -9.83
C THR A 86 4.54 -1.46 -10.99
N HIS A 87 5.79 -1.41 -11.41
CA HIS A 87 6.32 -2.25 -12.46
C HIS A 87 7.84 -2.36 -12.35
N HIS A 88 8.38 -3.43 -12.91
CA HIS A 88 9.80 -3.71 -12.93
C HIS A 88 10.46 -3.17 -14.21
N VAL A 89 11.58 -2.46 -14.06
CA VAL A 89 12.43 -2.03 -15.17
C VAL A 89 13.81 -2.70 -15.08
N THR A 90 14.49 -2.62 -13.93
CA THR A 90 15.82 -3.22 -13.72
C THR A 90 15.93 -3.98 -12.39
N SER A 91 16.80 -4.99 -12.37
CA SER A 91 17.08 -5.83 -11.17
C SER A 91 18.41 -5.46 -10.51
N ASP A 92 18.67 -4.16 -10.31
CA ASP A 92 19.90 -3.65 -9.66
C ASP A 92 19.77 -3.47 -8.14
N GLY A 93 18.57 -3.74 -7.59
CA GLY A 93 18.28 -3.63 -6.16
C GLY A 93 17.96 -2.22 -5.70
N VAL A 94 17.80 -1.26 -6.62
CA VAL A 94 17.42 0.13 -6.32
C VAL A 94 16.07 0.42 -6.97
N THR A 95 15.13 1.00 -6.23
CA THR A 95 13.89 1.49 -6.82
C THR A 95 14.10 2.89 -7.40
N THR A 96 13.79 3.06 -8.67
CA THR A 96 13.85 4.35 -9.38
C THR A 96 12.46 4.86 -9.75
N LYS A 97 12.33 6.15 -10.06
CA LYS A 97 11.03 6.79 -10.34
C LYS A 97 10.35 6.23 -11.59
N ASP A 98 11.12 5.76 -12.56
CA ASP A 98 10.62 5.13 -13.78
C ASP A 98 10.02 3.75 -13.55
N GLU A 99 10.21 3.14 -12.37
CA GLU A 99 9.51 1.91 -11.92
C GLU A 99 8.23 2.21 -11.13
N CYS A 100 7.92 3.49 -10.91
CA CYS A 100 6.90 3.93 -9.98
C CYS A 100 5.73 4.63 -10.68
N THR A 101 4.57 4.57 -10.04
CA THR A 101 3.44 5.45 -10.36
C THR A 101 3.42 6.60 -9.35
N ALA A 102 3.41 7.82 -9.87
CA ALA A 102 3.31 9.04 -9.06
C ALA A 102 1.86 9.29 -8.61
N LEU A 103 1.67 9.65 -7.35
CA LEU A 103 0.41 10.11 -6.75
C LEU A 103 0.62 11.56 -6.30
N LEU A 104 -0.07 12.51 -6.93
CA LEU A 104 0.07 13.94 -6.64
C LEU A 104 -1.00 14.40 -5.66
N PHE A 105 -0.54 15.13 -4.65
CA PHE A 105 -1.34 15.68 -3.58
C PHE A 105 -1.22 17.19 -3.50
N ARG A 106 -2.35 17.83 -3.16
CA ARG A 106 -2.42 19.22 -2.72
C ARG A 106 -3.34 19.30 -1.53
N ASP A 107 -2.94 20.03 -0.49
CA ASP A 107 -3.73 20.20 0.74
C ASP A 107 -4.22 18.86 1.33
N ASN A 108 -3.35 17.84 1.28
CA ASN A 108 -3.59 16.48 1.75
C ASN A 108 -4.56 15.62 0.90
N GLU A 109 -5.03 16.10 -0.25
CA GLU A 109 -5.97 15.38 -1.13
C GLU A 109 -5.29 14.92 -2.43
N LEU A 110 -5.62 13.70 -2.87
CA LEU A 110 -5.18 13.15 -4.16
C LEU A 110 -5.85 13.90 -5.30
N ILE A 111 -5.06 14.55 -6.15
CA ILE A 111 -5.57 15.35 -7.27
C ILE A 111 -5.19 14.80 -8.66
N ALA A 112 -4.18 13.95 -8.74
CA ALA A 112 -3.77 13.29 -9.98
C ALA A 112 -2.89 12.07 -9.67
N TRP A 113 -2.76 11.15 -10.63
CA TRP A 113 -1.76 10.08 -10.60
C TRP A 113 -1.26 9.71 -11.99
N GLY A 114 -0.12 9.01 -12.05
CA GLY A 114 0.55 8.61 -13.29
C GLY A 114 1.55 9.65 -13.82
N ASP A 115 1.97 9.48 -15.07
CA ASP A 115 3.04 10.29 -15.68
C ASP A 115 2.69 11.78 -15.77
N SER A 116 1.42 12.12 -16.00
CA SER A 116 0.96 13.51 -16.02
C SER A 116 1.08 14.15 -14.64
N ALA A 117 0.78 13.41 -13.58
CA ALA A 117 0.83 13.91 -12.21
C ALA A 117 2.24 14.38 -11.81
N TYR A 118 3.29 13.67 -12.22
CA TYR A 118 4.66 14.12 -11.95
C TYR A 118 5.07 15.31 -12.83
N LYS A 119 4.60 15.39 -14.09
CA LYS A 119 4.83 16.57 -14.93
C LYS A 119 4.16 17.81 -14.34
N ASP A 120 2.93 17.67 -13.85
CA ASP A 120 2.19 18.73 -13.17
C ASP A 120 2.94 19.17 -11.89
N TYR A 121 3.42 18.20 -11.10
CA TYR A 121 4.28 18.47 -9.96
C TYR A 121 5.49 19.33 -10.35
N LEU A 122 6.22 19.00 -11.42
CA LEU A 122 7.41 19.73 -11.86
C LEU A 122 7.11 21.14 -12.39
N THR A 123 5.92 21.37 -12.92
CA THR A 123 5.51 22.67 -13.48
C THR A 123 4.87 23.59 -12.46
N TRP A 124 4.38 23.06 -11.34
CA TRP A 124 3.76 23.88 -10.31
C TRP A 124 4.72 24.90 -9.66
N GLY A 125 4.29 26.16 -9.59
CA GLY A 125 5.09 27.27 -9.07
C GLY A 125 6.06 27.90 -10.08
N ARG A 126 5.96 27.54 -11.38
CA ARG A 126 6.51 28.36 -12.47
C ARG A 126 5.48 29.36 -12.99
#